data_AF-A0A8J6I9R0-F1
#
_entry.id   AF-A0A8J6I9R0-F1
#
_cell.length_a   1.000
_cell.length_b   1.000
_cell.length_c   1.000
_cell.angle_alpha   90.00
_cell.angle_beta   90.00
_cell.angle_gamma   90.00
#
_symmetry.space_group_name_H-M   'P 1'
#
loop_
_entity.id
_entity.type
_entity.pdbx_description
1 polymer ?
#
loop_
_entity_poly.entity_id
_entity_poly.type
_entity_poly.pdbx_seq_one_letter_code
_entity_poly.pdbx_strand_id
1 'polypeptide(L)'
;MGKTVLVCTNVDCADRGSEQVLDRLHDAVERNDLEVEVRDYLCFSACEKGPNVVVVEDRVWYAGVQPEDVDTIAVEHLMGGEIVEALTRDTDTITKNLIFIVLDAGIMPGTV
;
A
#
# COMPACT_ATOMS: atom_id res chain seq x y z
N MET A 1 -1.62 -15.97 -9.28
CA MET A 1 -0.39 -15.34 -8.75
C MET A 1 -0.90 -14.12 -8.02
N GLY A 2 -0.91 -14.17 -6.69
CA GLY A 2 -1.57 -13.16 -5.87
C GLY A 2 -0.84 -11.82 -5.91
N LYS A 3 -1.55 -10.75 -5.55
CA LYS A 3 -0.95 -9.41 -5.42
C LYS A 3 -0.33 -9.26 -4.03
N THR A 4 0.66 -8.39 -3.89
CA THR A 4 1.27 -8.01 -2.62
C THR A 4 0.96 -6.54 -2.32
N VAL A 5 0.38 -6.30 -1.14
CA VAL A 5 0.08 -4.96 -0.62
C VAL A 5 1.01 -4.67 0.55
N LEU A 6 1.86 -3.67 0.39
CA LEU A 6 2.80 -3.22 1.40
C LEU A 6 2.24 -1.98 2.12
N VAL A 7 2.16 -2.02 3.45
CA VAL A 7 1.68 -0.89 4.27
C VAL A 7 2.83 -0.33 5.10
N CYS A 8 3.12 0.96 4.98
CA CYS A 8 4.17 1.60 5.77
C CYS A 8 3.80 1.66 7.26
N THR A 9 4.58 1.04 8.14
CA THR A 9 4.34 0.99 9.60
C THR A 9 5.41 1.67 10.44
N ASN A 10 6.39 2.35 9.83
CA ASN A 10 7.34 3.18 10.59
C ASN A 10 6.65 4.42 11.21
N VAL A 11 7.34 5.03 12.20
CA VAL A 11 6.82 6.01 13.18
C VAL A 11 5.84 7.02 12.59
N ASP A 12 6.21 7.77 11.54
CA ASP A 12 5.32 8.81 10.99
C ASP A 12 4.01 8.28 10.40
N CYS A 13 4.03 7.09 9.79
CA CYS A 13 2.81 6.48 9.24
C CYS A 13 1.98 5.83 10.35
N ALA A 14 2.64 5.22 11.35
CA ALA A 14 1.98 4.64 12.51
C ALA A 14 1.24 5.72 13.31
N ASP A 15 1.87 6.87 13.57
CA ASP A 15 1.26 8.02 14.24
C ASP A 15 0.04 8.59 13.48
N ARG A 16 -0.04 8.31 12.17
CA ARG A 16 -1.17 8.67 11.29
C ARG A 16 -2.19 7.55 11.10
N GLY A 17 -2.07 6.46 11.85
CA GLY A 17 -3.04 5.37 11.87
C GLY A 17 -2.77 4.25 10.86
N SER A 18 -1.55 4.09 10.34
CA SER A 18 -1.26 3.04 9.37
C SER A 18 -1.40 1.62 9.90
N GLU A 19 -1.29 1.40 11.22
CA GLU A 19 -1.59 0.10 11.84
C GLU A 19 -3.07 -0.27 11.67
N GLN A 20 -3.99 0.69 11.82
CA GLN A 20 -5.42 0.46 11.59
C GLN A 20 -5.71 0.21 10.10
N VAL A 21 -4.97 0.85 9.20
CA VAL A 21 -5.03 0.59 7.75
C VAL A 21 -4.57 -0.84 7.45
N LEU A 22 -3.47 -1.28 8.05
CA LEU A 22 -2.94 -2.65 7.91
C LEU A 22 -3.95 -3.69 8.38
N ASP A 23 -4.48 -3.54 9.60
CA ASP A 23 -5.46 -4.46 10.18
C ASP A 23 -6.73 -4.54 9.32
N ARG A 24 -7.28 -3.39 8.90
CA ARG A 24 -8.47 -3.37 8.03
C ARG A 24 -8.20 -3.98 6.66
N LEU A 25 -6.98 -3.84 6.12
CA LEU A 25 -6.62 -4.48 4.84
C LEU A 25 -6.60 -6.00 4.98
N HIS A 26 -6.06 -6.54 6.07
CA HIS A 26 -6.14 -7.97 6.38
C HIS A 26 -7.60 -8.44 6.46
N ASP A 27 -8.42 -7.76 7.26
CA ASP A 27 -9.85 -8.08 7.41
C ASP A 27 -10.60 -8.03 6.07
N ALA A 28 -10.32 -7.00 5.26
CA ALA A 28 -10.97 -6.82 3.96
C ALA A 28 -10.55 -7.89 2.95
N VAL A 29 -9.29 -8.31 2.95
CA VAL A 29 -8.80 -9.40 2.10
C VAL A 29 -9.44 -10.74 2.51
N GLU A 30 -9.50 -11.05 3.80
CA GLU A 30 -10.12 -12.29 4.30
C GLU A 30 -11.63 -12.32 4.03
N ARG A 31 -12.34 -11.23 4.35
CA ARG A 31 -13.80 -11.12 4.16
C ARG A 31 -14.23 -11.28 2.70
N ASN A 32 -13.38 -10.87 1.76
CA ASN A 32 -13.67 -10.90 0.33
C ASN A 32 -13.02 -12.10 -0.39
N ASP A 33 -12.36 -13.01 0.33
CA ASP A 33 -11.65 -14.18 -0.20
C ASP A 33 -10.67 -13.82 -1.34
N LEU A 34 -9.90 -12.74 -1.14
CA LEU A 34 -8.98 -12.22 -2.15
C LEU A 34 -7.64 -12.96 -2.07
N GLU A 35 -7.11 -13.37 -3.23
CA GLU A 35 -5.72 -13.88 -3.35
C GLU A 35 -4.71 -12.71 -3.29
N VAL A 36 -4.66 -12.01 -2.16
CA VAL A 36 -3.78 -10.87 -1.91
C VAL A 36 -3.02 -11.08 -0.61
N GLU A 37 -1.71 -10.89 -0.65
CA GLU A 37 -0.88 -10.88 0.54
C GLU A 37 -0.71 -9.44 1.04
N VAL A 38 -1.09 -9.19 2.29
CA VAL A 38 -0.87 -7.90 2.95
C VAL A 38 0.34 -8.05 3.88
N ARG A 39 1.31 -7.15 3.78
CA ARG A 39 2.51 -7.13 4.62
C ARG A 39 2.74 -5.72 5.17
N ASP A 40 3.25 -5.67 6.39
CA ASP A 40 3.85 -4.45 6.90
C ASP A 40 5.18 -4.17 6.17
N TYR A 41 5.52 -2.90 6.08
CA TYR A 41 6.72 -2.45 5.42
C TYR A 41 7.32 -1.29 6.20
N LEU A 42 8.64 -1.27 6.36
CA LEU A 42 9.29 -0.30 7.26
C LEU A 42 9.06 1.13 6.76
N CYS A 43 9.74 1.57 5.70
CA CYS A 43 9.62 2.97 5.28
C CYS A 43 9.96 3.15 3.81
N PHE A 44 9.15 3.94 3.11
CA PHE A 44 9.42 4.34 1.73
C PHE A 44 10.08 5.72 1.59
N SER A 45 10.53 6.31 2.71
CA SER A 45 11.12 7.67 2.77
C SER A 45 10.21 8.76 2.17
N ALA A 46 8.89 8.59 2.27
CA ALA A 46 7.86 9.45 1.69
C ALA A 46 6.81 9.86 2.74
N CYS A 47 7.27 10.32 3.91
CA CYS A 47 6.40 10.55 5.06
C CYS A 47 5.44 11.74 4.92
N GLU A 48 5.75 12.72 4.05
CA GLU A 48 4.97 13.97 3.93
C GLU A 48 3.47 13.72 3.74
N LYS A 49 3.14 12.66 3.00
CA LYS A 49 1.79 12.28 2.60
C LYS A 49 1.41 10.87 3.09
N GLY A 50 2.04 10.35 4.13
CA GLY A 50 1.62 9.07 4.72
C GLY A 50 0.25 9.15 5.41
N PRO A 51 -0.42 8.02 5.70
CA PRO A 51 0.03 6.63 5.50
C PRO A 51 0.21 6.21 4.04
N ASN A 52 1.25 5.43 3.76
CA ASN A 52 1.58 4.95 2.42
C ASN A 52 1.23 3.47 2.27
N VAL A 53 0.53 3.13 1.18
CA VAL A 53 0.17 1.75 0.80
C VAL A 53 0.59 1.52 -0.65
N VAL A 54 1.33 0.45 -0.92
CA VAL A 54 1.86 0.13 -2.25
C VAL A 54 1.37 -1.23 -2.70
N VAL A 55 0.79 -1.31 -3.90
CA VAL A 55 0.45 -2.58 -4.56
C VAL A 55 1.55 -2.88 -5.57
N VAL A 56 2.33 -3.93 -5.29
CA VAL A 56 3.63 -4.17 -5.94
C VAL A 56 3.46 -4.47 -7.43
N GLU A 57 2.61 -5.44 -7.76
CA GLU A 57 2.42 -5.96 -9.12
C GLU A 57 1.72 -4.93 -10.01
N ASP A 58 0.80 -4.15 -9.43
CA ASP A 58 0.06 -3.10 -10.15
C ASP A 58 0.85 -1.79 -10.26
N ARG A 59 1.99 -1.67 -9.56
CA ARG A 59 2.82 -0.45 -9.47
C ARG A 59 2.02 0.79 -9.03
N VAL A 60 1.06 0.54 -8.14
CA VAL A 60 0.17 1.57 -7.59
C VAL A 60 0.68 1.99 -6.22
N TRP A 61 0.65 3.30 -6.00
CA TRP A 61 0.99 3.90 -4.72
C TRP A 61 -0.20 4.74 -4.26
N TYR A 62 -0.68 4.44 -3.07
CA TYR A 62 -1.67 5.23 -2.37
C TYR A 62 -1.01 6.00 -1.23
N ALA A 63 -1.27 7.29 -1.19
CA ALA A 63 -0.77 8.20 -0.17
C ALA A 63 -1.97 8.79 0.60
N GLY A 64 -1.77 9.05 1.89
CA GLY A 64 -2.74 9.65 2.78
C GLY A 64 -3.87 8.71 3.16
N VAL A 65 -3.68 7.40 2.98
CA VAL A 65 -4.72 6.39 3.17
C VAL A 65 -5.26 6.45 4.58
N GLN A 66 -6.57 6.63 4.70
CA GLN A 66 -7.30 6.52 5.96
C GLN A 66 -7.90 5.11 6.10
N PRO A 67 -8.19 4.66 7.33
CA PRO A 67 -8.86 3.38 7.54
C PRO A 67 -10.19 3.23 6.78
N GLU A 68 -10.88 4.34 6.49
CA GLU A 68 -12.15 4.37 5.75
C GLU A 68 -11.97 4.11 4.25
N ASP A 69 -10.78 4.39 3.71
CA ASP A 69 -10.48 4.20 2.29
C ASP A 69 -10.21 2.73 1.95
N VAL A 70 -9.94 1.90 2.96
CA VAL A 70 -9.52 0.48 2.80
C VAL A 70 -10.57 -0.34 2.06
N ASP A 71 -11.85 -0.17 2.39
CA ASP A 71 -12.93 -0.90 1.72
C ASP A 71 -13.00 -0.56 0.23
N THR A 72 -12.82 0.71 -0.12
CA THR A 72 -12.76 1.18 -1.51
C THR A 72 -11.57 0.58 -2.24
N ILE A 73 -10.38 0.60 -1.63
CA ILE A 73 -9.17 -0.02 -2.22
C ILE A 73 -9.39 -1.53 -2.43
N ALA A 74 -9.96 -2.23 -1.45
CA ALA A 74 -10.17 -3.66 -1.54
C ALA A 74 -11.18 -4.03 -2.65
N VAL A 75 -12.30 -3.32 -2.72
CA VAL A 75 -13.37 -3.63 -3.68
C VAL A 75 -13.04 -3.12 -5.09
N GLU A 76 -12.66 -1.86 -5.24
CA GLU A 76 -12.42 -1.28 -6.57
C GLU A 76 -11.12 -1.81 -7.17
N HIS A 77 -10.03 -1.81 -6.40
CA HIS A 77 -8.71 -2.13 -6.95
C HIS A 77 -8.30 -3.59 -6.78
N LEU A 78 -8.33 -4.12 -5.55
CA LEU A 78 -7.81 -5.47 -5.30
C LEU A 78 -8.73 -6.54 -5.90
N MET A 79 -10.05 -6.36 -5.78
CA MET A 79 -11.06 -7.23 -6.40
C MET A 79 -11.38 -6.82 -7.84
N GLY A 80 -11.69 -5.54 -8.08
CA GLY A 80 -12.19 -5.05 -9.36
C GLY A 80 -11.12 -4.68 -10.40
N GLY A 81 -9.87 -4.46 -9.98
CA GLY A 81 -8.78 -4.03 -10.87
C GLY A 81 -8.76 -2.54 -11.22
N GLU A 82 -9.69 -1.74 -10.69
CA GLU A 82 -9.81 -0.31 -10.97
C GLU A 82 -9.06 0.51 -9.91
N ILE A 83 -8.18 1.42 -10.35
CA ILE A 83 -7.33 2.21 -9.46
C ILE A 83 -8.12 3.37 -8.85
N VAL A 84 -8.11 3.48 -7.52
CA VAL A 84 -8.65 4.64 -6.78
C VAL A 84 -7.78 5.89 -7.01
N GLU A 85 -7.96 6.58 -8.14
CA GLU A 85 -7.11 7.71 -8.55
C GLU A 85 -7.05 8.87 -7.53
N ALA A 86 -8.09 9.03 -6.71
CA ALA A 86 -8.13 10.08 -5.70
C ALA A 86 -6.96 9.97 -4.69
N LEU A 87 -6.45 8.76 -4.45
CA LEU A 87 -5.42 8.45 -3.47
C LEU A 87 -4.00 8.38 -4.07
N THR A 88 -3.83 8.56 -5.39
CA THR A 88 -2.51 8.39 -6.06
C THR A 88 -1.78 9.70 -6.37
N ARG A 89 -2.46 10.84 -6.24
CA ARG A 89 -2.00 12.14 -6.77
C ARG A 89 -0.87 12.79 -5.96
N ASP A 90 -0.73 12.42 -4.71
CA ASP A 90 0.11 13.13 -3.74
C ASP A 90 1.54 12.55 -3.62
N THR A 91 1.93 11.61 -4.48
CA THR A 91 3.26 10.97 -4.44
C THR A 91 4.19 11.59 -5.48
N ASP A 92 5.39 11.99 -5.06
CA ASP A 92 6.45 12.43 -5.98
C ASP A 92 6.85 11.31 -6.95
N THR A 93 6.88 11.63 -8.24
CA THR A 93 7.15 10.68 -9.32
C THR A 93 8.57 10.11 -9.26
N ILE A 94 9.56 10.91 -8.83
CA ILE A 94 10.95 10.45 -8.73
C ILE A 94 11.06 9.41 -7.62
N THR A 95 10.51 9.72 -6.46
CA THR A 95 10.46 8.83 -5.28
C THR A 95 9.73 7.54 -5.61
N LYS A 96 8.55 7.63 -6.21
CA LYS A 96 7.76 6.47 -6.66
C LYS A 96 8.59 5.56 -7.56
N ASN A 97 9.22 6.13 -8.60
CA ASN A 97 10.01 5.36 -9.56
C ASN A 97 11.23 4.70 -8.92
N LEU A 98 11.95 5.43 -8.05
CA LEU A 98 13.10 4.87 -7.34
C LEU A 98 12.68 3.70 -6.46
N ILE A 99 11.61 3.84 -5.68
CA ILE A 99 11.12 2.77 -4.81
C ILE A 99 10.79 1.52 -5.61
N PHE A 100 10.04 1.64 -6.71
CA PHE A 100 9.74 0.46 -7.52
C PHE A 100 10.99 -0.20 -8.12
N ILE A 101 12.02 0.57 -8.51
CA ILE A 101 13.31 0.00 -8.94
C ILE A 101 13.96 -0.82 -7.83
N VAL A 102 13.94 -0.31 -6.59
CA VAL A 102 14.55 -1.01 -5.45
C VAL A 102 13.74 -2.26 -5.06
N LEU A 103 12.41 -2.20 -5.12
CA LEU A 103 11.52 -3.35 -4.92
C LEU A 103 11.77 -4.43 -5.98
N ASP A 104 11.85 -4.04 -7.26
CA ASP A 104 12.12 -4.94 -8.40
C ASP A 104 13.50 -5.62 -8.27
N ALA A 105 14.47 -4.92 -7.69
CA ALA A 105 15.82 -5.45 -7.45
C ALA A 105 15.91 -6.38 -6.23
N GLY A 106 14.83 -6.53 -5.44
CA GLY A 106 14.84 -7.34 -4.21
C GLY A 106 15.79 -6.79 -3.13
N ILE A 107 16.12 -5.50 -3.19
CA ILE A 107 17.09 -4.86 -2.30
C ILE A 107 16.45 -4.50 -0.94
N MET A 108 15.12 -4.36 -0.87
CA MET A 108 14.43 -4.06 0.40
C MET A 108 13.91 -5.34 1.05
N PRO A 109 14.07 -5.49 2.38
CA PRO A 109 13.54 -6.65 3.10
C PRO A 109 12.01 -6.71 2.97
N GLY A 110 11.46 -7.90 2.70
CA GLY A 110 10.01 -8.14 2.63
C GLY A 110 9.43 -8.31 1.22
N THR A 111 10.23 -8.21 0.14
CA THR A 111 9.77 -8.40 -1.25
C THR A 111 10.33 -9.63 -1.96
N VAL A 112 10.93 -10.56 -1.22
CA VAL A 112 11.37 -11.88 -1.72
C VAL A 112 10.98 -12.98 -0.74
#